data_AF-J0EGR3-F1
#
_entry.id   AF-J0EGR3-F1
#
_cell.length_a   1.000
_cell.length_b   1.000
_cell.length_c   1.000
_cell.angle_alpha   90.00
_cell.angle_beta   90.00
_cell.angle_gamma   90.00
#
_symmetry.space_group_name_H-M   'P 1'
#
loop_
_entity.id
_entity.type
_entity.pdbx_description
1 polymer ?
#
loop_
_entity_poly.entity_id
_entity_poly.type
_entity_poly.pdbx_seq_one_letter_code
_entity_poly.pdbx_strand_id
1 'polypeptide(L)'
;MIIEKASNKELELLKDANFKHPENIRASLDHDAITHILKRHGVNSVNVKNGESPITYEDIANYRYIVNNADAILRTLDNEDKEVISAFKQINGYAVVVEQALNKKNELVLKTMYKSNGDYKDNNAYKKFSSTLTLNADAKVNHGLSSHSGATDSPTQKPLTSQEDLLKIQN
;
A
#
# COMPACT_ATOMS: atom_id res chain seq x y z
N MET A 1 -15.08 10.35 19.55
CA MET A 1 -15.06 9.64 18.25
C MET A 1 -15.57 10.59 17.19
N ILE A 2 -14.82 10.74 16.10
CA ILE A 2 -15.21 11.49 14.90
C ILE A 2 -15.64 10.48 13.85
N ILE A 3 -16.70 10.80 13.09
CA ILE A 3 -17.23 9.96 12.02
C ILE A 3 -17.41 10.82 10.78
N GLU A 4 -16.89 10.34 9.66
CA GLU A 4 -16.94 10.98 8.36
C GLU A 4 -17.37 9.98 7.28
N LYS A 5 -17.68 10.48 6.07
CA LYS A 5 -17.99 9.61 4.93
C LYS A 5 -16.68 9.03 4.36
N ALA A 6 -16.70 7.76 3.95
CA ALA A 6 -15.60 7.19 3.20
C ALA A 6 -15.40 7.94 1.85
N SER A 7 -14.15 8.04 1.41
CA SER A 7 -13.75 8.69 0.17
C SER A 7 -14.13 7.85 -1.05
N ASN A 8 -14.29 8.49 -2.20
CA ASN A 8 -14.54 7.77 -3.45
C ASN A 8 -13.44 6.74 -3.77
N LYS A 9 -12.18 7.08 -3.45
CA LYS A 9 -11.02 6.18 -3.62
C LYS A 9 -11.14 4.91 -2.74
N GLU A 10 -11.60 5.05 -1.49
CA GLU A 10 -11.90 3.90 -0.63
C GLU A 10 -13.07 3.09 -1.20
N LEU A 11 -14.16 3.76 -1.62
CA LEU A 11 -15.35 3.08 -2.15
C LEU A 11 -15.06 2.21 -3.39
N GLU A 12 -14.12 2.63 -4.25
CA GLU A 12 -13.69 1.83 -5.41
C GLU A 12 -13.09 0.47 -5.02
N LEU A 13 -12.39 0.41 -3.89
CA LEU A 13 -11.76 -0.81 -3.36
C LEU A 13 -12.71 -1.70 -2.55
N LEU A 14 -13.89 -1.20 -2.22
CA LEU A 14 -14.82 -1.83 -1.27
C LEU A 14 -16.05 -2.45 -1.94
N LYS A 15 -16.10 -2.48 -3.28
CA LYS A 15 -17.24 -3.01 -4.05
C LYS A 15 -17.56 -4.47 -3.71
N ASP A 16 -16.57 -5.24 -3.28
CA ASP A 16 -16.63 -6.64 -2.93
C ASP A 16 -16.45 -6.90 -1.41
N ALA A 17 -16.45 -5.86 -0.57
CA ALA A 17 -16.19 -5.97 0.87
C ALA A 17 -17.37 -6.51 1.72
N ASN A 18 -18.41 -7.06 1.08
CA ASN A 18 -19.58 -7.69 1.72
C ASN A 18 -20.19 -6.92 2.90
N PHE A 19 -20.18 -5.59 2.83
CA PHE A 19 -20.80 -4.76 3.85
C PHE A 19 -22.32 -4.91 3.87
N LYS A 20 -22.94 -4.69 5.04
CA LYS A 20 -24.40 -4.74 5.19
C LYS A 20 -25.11 -3.61 4.44
N HIS A 21 -24.51 -2.41 4.42
CA HIS A 21 -25.05 -1.19 3.81
C HIS A 21 -24.02 -0.48 2.90
N PRO A 22 -23.59 -1.09 1.77
CA PRO A 22 -22.48 -0.60 0.96
C PRO A 22 -22.63 0.86 0.47
N GLU A 23 -23.85 1.39 0.45
CA GLU A 23 -24.17 2.78 0.14
C GLU A 23 -23.80 3.78 1.25
N ASN A 24 -23.56 3.30 2.48
CA ASN A 24 -23.39 4.09 3.70
C ASN A 24 -22.11 3.72 4.47
N ILE A 25 -20.98 3.58 3.77
CA ILE A 25 -19.69 3.31 4.42
C ILE A 25 -19.12 4.59 5.04
N ARG A 26 -18.67 4.48 6.29
CA ARG A 26 -18.15 5.59 7.10
C ARG A 26 -16.69 5.35 7.46
N ALA A 27 -15.95 6.41 7.69
CA ALA A 27 -14.63 6.37 8.31
C ALA A 27 -14.73 6.92 9.73
N SER A 28 -14.01 6.34 10.67
CA SER A 28 -14.04 6.80 12.07
C SER A 28 -12.65 6.92 12.69
N LEU A 29 -12.56 7.88 13.60
CA LEU A 29 -11.40 8.17 14.43
C LEU A 29 -11.82 8.17 15.89
N ASP A 30 -11.33 7.20 16.65
CA ASP A 30 -11.57 7.07 18.08
C ASP A 30 -10.34 7.46 18.92
N HIS A 31 -10.51 7.50 20.24
CA HIS A 31 -9.41 7.86 21.14
C HIS A 31 -8.33 6.79 21.21
N ASP A 32 -8.66 5.53 20.94
CA ASP A 32 -7.72 4.41 21.01
C ASP A 32 -6.74 4.47 19.85
N ALA A 33 -7.22 4.79 18.65
CA ALA A 33 -6.40 5.06 17.48
C ALA A 33 -5.43 6.22 17.73
N ILE A 34 -5.93 7.35 18.25
CA ILE A 34 -5.09 8.52 18.57
C ILE A 34 -4.01 8.12 19.59
N THR A 35 -4.41 7.43 20.66
CA THR A 35 -3.49 6.96 21.71
C THR A 35 -2.44 6.00 21.15
N HIS A 36 -2.85 5.05 20.31
CA HIS A 36 -1.96 4.10 19.64
C HIS A 36 -0.93 4.83 18.77
N ILE A 37 -1.40 5.73 17.90
CA ILE A 37 -0.56 6.49 16.98
C ILE A 37 0.47 7.32 17.75
N LEU A 38 0.05 8.07 18.77
CA LEU A 38 0.98 8.90 19.54
C LEU A 38 1.96 8.07 20.37
N LYS A 39 1.52 6.92 20.90
CA LYS A 39 2.39 6.00 21.64
C LYS A 39 3.46 5.36 20.76
N ARG A 40 3.14 5.02 19.50
CA ARG A 40 4.04 4.32 18.57
C ARG A 40 4.84 5.27 17.69
N HIS A 41 4.23 6.34 17.22
CA HIS A 41 4.76 7.23 16.18
C HIS A 41 4.78 8.71 16.62
N GLY A 42 4.30 9.07 17.80
CA GLY A 42 4.34 10.45 18.30
C GLY A 42 5.76 10.94 18.61
N VAL A 43 5.94 12.26 18.75
CA VAL A 43 7.26 12.92 18.98
C VAL A 43 8.12 12.30 20.08
N ASN A 44 7.50 11.73 21.12
CA ASN A 44 8.19 11.13 22.27
C ASN A 44 8.26 9.58 22.21
N SER A 45 7.80 8.97 21.12
CA SER A 45 7.70 7.52 21.00
C SER A 45 9.07 6.86 20.91
N VAL A 46 9.11 5.56 21.24
CA VAL A 46 10.32 4.75 21.09
C VAL A 46 10.71 4.63 19.61
N ASN A 47 9.75 4.54 18.69
CA ASN A 47 10.10 4.38 17.28
C ASN A 47 10.72 5.66 16.70
N VAL A 48 10.25 6.85 17.11
CA VAL A 48 10.86 8.12 16.70
C VAL A 48 12.28 8.22 17.24
N LYS A 49 12.51 7.79 18.48
CA LYS A 49 13.88 7.67 19.04
C LYS A 49 14.76 6.69 18.24
N ASN A 50 14.17 5.72 17.56
CA ASN A 50 14.84 4.74 16.70
C ASN A 50 14.88 5.15 15.22
N GLY A 51 14.52 6.39 14.87
CA GLY A 51 14.69 6.94 13.52
C GLY A 51 13.42 7.05 12.66
N GLU A 52 12.23 6.69 13.18
CA GLU A 52 10.98 7.05 12.50
C GLU A 52 10.72 8.56 12.54
N SER A 53 10.00 9.07 11.54
CA SER A 53 9.56 10.47 11.55
C SER A 53 8.30 10.63 12.41
N PRO A 54 8.21 11.68 13.25
CA PRO A 54 7.12 11.80 14.20
C PRO A 54 5.80 12.16 13.53
N ILE A 55 4.72 11.60 14.05
CA ILE A 55 3.34 11.99 13.81
C ILE A 55 2.90 12.97 14.90
N THR A 56 2.30 14.08 14.49
CA THR A 56 1.78 15.13 15.36
C THR A 56 0.26 15.07 15.44
N TYR A 57 -0.35 15.83 16.35
CA TYR A 57 -1.80 16.00 16.39
C TYR A 57 -2.35 16.62 15.10
N GLU A 58 -1.58 17.50 14.45
CA GLU A 58 -1.95 18.11 13.17
C GLU A 58 -1.98 17.07 12.05
N ASP A 59 -0.99 16.18 12.00
CA ASP A 59 -0.99 15.05 11.05
C ASP A 59 -2.24 14.18 11.24
N ILE A 60 -2.57 13.83 12.49
CA ILE A 60 -3.77 13.02 12.82
C ILE A 60 -5.05 13.74 12.45
N ALA A 61 -5.17 15.04 12.75
CA ALA A 61 -6.34 15.84 12.38
C ALA A 61 -6.55 15.91 10.86
N ASN A 62 -5.45 15.82 10.08
CA ASN A 62 -5.47 15.85 8.62
C ASN A 62 -5.53 14.46 7.97
N TYR A 63 -5.71 13.36 8.72
CA TYR A 63 -5.66 12.00 8.15
C TYR A 63 -6.63 11.78 6.99
N ARG A 64 -7.84 12.38 7.04
CA ARG A 64 -8.80 12.29 5.92
C ARG A 64 -8.32 12.98 4.66
N TYR A 65 -7.63 14.12 4.79
CA TYR A 65 -7.00 14.78 3.64
C TYR A 65 -5.97 13.86 2.99
N ILE A 66 -5.15 13.18 3.80
CA ILE A 66 -4.16 12.21 3.34
C ILE A 66 -4.85 11.07 2.56
N VAL A 67 -5.89 10.47 3.13
CA VAL A 67 -6.64 9.37 2.50
C VAL A 67 -7.29 9.82 1.18
N ASN A 68 -8.01 10.96 1.19
CA ASN A 68 -8.71 11.48 0.01
C ASN A 68 -7.73 11.81 -1.14
N ASN A 69 -6.54 12.29 -0.80
CA ASN A 69 -5.54 12.73 -1.77
C ASN A 69 -4.39 11.74 -1.95
N ALA A 70 -4.53 10.51 -1.45
CA ALA A 70 -3.48 9.49 -1.49
C ALA A 70 -2.98 9.24 -2.91
N ASP A 71 -1.67 9.06 -3.07
CA ASP A 71 -1.02 8.75 -4.34
C ASP A 71 -1.19 7.27 -4.69
N ALA A 72 -1.33 6.42 -3.67
CA ALA A 72 -1.79 5.05 -3.81
C ALA A 72 -2.72 4.67 -2.65
N ILE A 73 -3.69 3.80 -2.93
CA ILE A 73 -4.57 3.23 -1.91
C ILE A 73 -4.75 1.75 -2.21
N LEU A 74 -4.55 0.91 -1.19
CA LEU A 74 -4.50 -0.54 -1.34
C LEU A 74 -5.41 -1.18 -0.29
N ARG A 75 -6.14 -2.23 -0.68
CA ARG A 75 -6.82 -3.13 0.26
C ARG A 75 -5.92 -4.35 0.47
N THR A 76 -5.48 -4.56 1.72
CA THR A 76 -4.54 -5.62 2.10
C THR A 76 -5.04 -6.38 3.33
N LEU A 77 -4.25 -7.36 3.78
CA LEU A 77 -4.45 -8.02 5.07
C LEU A 77 -3.37 -7.55 6.05
N ASP A 78 -3.78 -7.21 7.26
CA ASP A 78 -2.86 -6.97 8.35
C ASP A 78 -2.26 -8.29 8.89
N ASN A 79 -1.47 -8.19 9.96
CA ASN A 79 -0.80 -9.36 10.55
C ASN A 79 -1.76 -10.32 11.29
N GLU A 80 -3.04 -9.96 11.41
CA GLU A 80 -4.10 -10.78 12.03
C GLU A 80 -5.07 -11.31 10.96
N ASP A 81 -4.67 -11.29 9.68
CA ASP A 81 -5.50 -11.65 8.52
C ASP A 81 -6.81 -10.84 8.44
N LYS A 82 -6.83 -9.62 8.98
CA LYS A 82 -7.96 -8.71 8.89
C LYS A 82 -7.75 -7.74 7.74
N GLU A 83 -8.84 -7.47 7.04
CA GLU A 83 -8.82 -6.54 5.93
C GLU A 83 -8.57 -5.11 6.41
N VAL A 84 -7.61 -4.46 5.76
CA VAL A 84 -7.27 -3.06 5.99
C VAL A 84 -7.15 -2.32 4.67
N ILE A 85 -7.52 -1.04 4.68
CA ILE A 85 -7.15 -0.11 3.62
C ILE A 85 -5.92 0.67 4.08
N SER A 86 -4.88 0.66 3.26
CA SER A 86 -3.66 1.44 3.44
C SER A 86 -3.61 2.54 2.38
N ALA A 87 -3.67 3.79 2.82
CA ALA A 87 -3.49 4.96 1.97
C ALA A 87 -2.06 5.49 2.12
N PHE A 88 -1.41 5.74 0.98
CA PHE A 88 -0.03 6.20 0.89
C PHE A 88 0.00 7.59 0.24
N LYS A 89 0.65 8.54 0.91
CA LYS A 89 0.84 9.90 0.39
C LYS A 89 2.30 10.30 0.48
N GLN A 90 2.87 10.75 -0.63
CA GLN A 90 4.17 11.38 -0.68
C GLN A 90 4.03 12.87 -0.31
N ILE A 91 4.78 13.31 0.71
CA ILE A 91 4.80 14.72 1.14
C ILE A 91 6.23 15.09 1.49
N ASN A 92 6.84 16.03 0.76
CA ASN A 92 8.12 16.65 1.10
C ASN A 92 9.24 15.65 1.48
N GLY A 93 9.40 14.57 0.70
CA GLY A 93 10.40 13.54 0.97
C GLY A 93 10.01 12.52 2.06
N TYR A 94 8.79 12.59 2.58
CA TYR A 94 8.21 11.60 3.49
C TYR A 94 7.12 10.79 2.82
N ALA A 95 7.11 9.50 3.10
CA ALA A 95 5.97 8.63 2.88
C ALA A 95 5.09 8.64 4.13
N VAL A 96 3.87 9.14 4.00
CA VAL A 96 2.83 9.10 5.04
C VAL A 96 1.88 7.96 4.74
N VAL A 97 1.68 7.08 5.72
CA VAL A 97 0.78 5.93 5.60
C VAL A 97 -0.33 6.05 6.62
N VAL A 98 -1.56 5.84 6.17
CA VAL A 98 -2.78 5.76 7.00
C VAL A 98 -3.41 4.40 6.79
N GLU A 99 -3.60 3.64 7.87
CA GLU A 99 -4.20 2.30 7.83
C GLU A 99 -5.55 2.29 8.56
N GLN A 100 -6.59 1.86 7.85
CA GLN A 100 -7.95 1.74 8.37
C GLN A 100 -8.42 0.29 8.32
N ALA A 101 -8.92 -0.25 9.44
CA ALA A 101 -9.54 -1.57 9.46
C ALA A 101 -10.97 -1.50 8.94
N LEU A 102 -11.34 -2.50 8.13
CA LEU A 102 -12.71 -2.74 7.75
C LEU A 102 -13.42 -3.48 8.89
N ASN A 103 -14.61 -3.03 9.25
CA ASN A 103 -15.48 -3.79 10.13
C ASN A 103 -16.80 -4.16 9.43
N LYS A 104 -17.47 -5.22 9.88
CA LYS A 104 -18.75 -5.66 9.27
C LYS A 104 -19.93 -4.69 9.52
N LYS A 105 -19.70 -3.56 10.20
CA LYS A 105 -20.69 -2.53 10.54
C LYS A 105 -20.56 -1.29 9.65
N ASN A 106 -20.05 -1.45 8.42
CA ASN A 106 -19.97 -0.37 7.43
C ASN A 106 -19.01 0.76 7.81
N GLU A 107 -17.94 0.41 8.52
CA GLU A 107 -17.04 1.40 9.07
C GLU A 107 -15.57 1.02 8.84
N LEU A 108 -14.80 2.04 8.46
CA LEU A 108 -13.36 2.05 8.28
C LEU A 108 -12.74 2.76 9.49
N VAL A 109 -12.30 1.99 10.48
CA VAL A 109 -11.76 2.53 11.73
C VAL A 109 -10.27 2.81 11.54
N LEU A 110 -9.81 4.04 11.82
CA LEU A 110 -8.38 4.34 11.82
C LEU A 110 -7.65 3.42 12.81
N LYS A 111 -6.68 2.63 12.35
CA LYS A 111 -5.84 1.79 13.22
C LYS A 111 -4.54 2.48 13.57
N THR A 112 -3.85 2.99 12.55
CA THR A 112 -2.56 3.64 12.71
C THR A 112 -2.28 4.64 11.60
N MET A 113 -1.35 5.52 11.88
CA MET A 113 -0.76 6.47 10.95
C MET A 113 0.72 6.58 11.31
N TYR A 114 1.57 6.53 10.31
CA TYR A 114 3.02 6.64 10.51
C TYR A 114 3.68 7.31 9.32
N LYS A 115 4.91 7.79 9.54
CA LYS A 115 5.68 8.56 8.58
C LYS A 115 7.10 8.02 8.52
N SER A 116 7.58 7.75 7.31
CA SER A 116 8.96 7.32 7.04
C SER A 116 9.61 8.24 6.02
N ASN A 117 10.92 8.38 6.09
CA ASN A 117 11.69 9.07 5.05
C ASN A 117 11.65 8.27 3.74
N GLY A 118 11.72 8.97 2.61
CA GLY A 118 11.83 8.37 1.29
C GLY A 118 10.52 8.28 0.51
N ASP A 119 10.54 7.47 -0.55
CA ASP A 119 9.40 7.25 -1.45
C ASP A 119 8.40 6.27 -0.83
N TYR A 120 7.10 6.54 -0.95
CA TYR A 120 6.06 5.61 -0.50
C TYR A 120 6.12 4.24 -1.17
N LYS A 121 6.66 4.15 -2.39
CA LYS A 121 6.88 2.88 -3.11
C LYS A 121 7.93 2.02 -2.44
N ASP A 122 8.80 2.61 -1.62
CA ASP A 122 9.78 1.86 -0.84
C ASP A 122 9.23 1.25 0.44
N ASN A 123 8.02 1.62 0.84
CA ASN A 123 7.36 1.10 2.03
C ASN A 123 7.07 -0.40 1.90
N ASN A 124 7.31 -1.15 2.98
CA ASN A 124 7.13 -2.60 3.01
C ASN A 124 5.69 -3.04 2.71
N ALA A 125 4.67 -2.32 3.19
CA ALA A 125 3.27 -2.62 2.92
C ALA A 125 2.95 -2.43 1.43
N TYR A 126 3.46 -1.37 0.81
CA TYR A 126 3.31 -1.13 -0.62
C TYR A 126 4.01 -2.21 -1.46
N LYS A 127 5.27 -2.54 -1.11
CA LYS A 127 6.04 -3.60 -1.78
C LYS A 127 5.38 -4.96 -1.66
N LYS A 128 4.89 -5.34 -0.47
CA LYS A 128 4.20 -6.61 -0.25
C LYS A 128 3.01 -6.77 -1.20
N PHE A 129 2.18 -5.73 -1.34
CA PHE A 129 1.05 -5.76 -2.27
C PHE A 129 1.46 -5.76 -3.75
N SER A 130 2.47 -4.95 -4.10
CA SER A 130 2.96 -4.90 -5.49
C SER A 130 3.53 -6.25 -5.93
N SER A 131 4.22 -6.94 -5.02
CA SER A 131 4.74 -8.30 -5.26
C SER A 131 3.62 -9.34 -5.36
N THR A 132 2.56 -9.27 -4.54
CA THR A 132 1.44 -10.21 -4.71
C THR A 132 0.65 -9.96 -6.00
N LEU A 133 0.49 -8.70 -6.42
CA LEU A 133 -0.17 -8.38 -7.67
C LEU A 133 0.62 -8.88 -8.88
N THR A 134 1.95 -8.73 -8.90
CA THR A 134 2.81 -9.26 -9.97
C THR A 134 2.75 -10.79 -10.02
N LEU A 135 2.86 -11.48 -8.89
CA LEU A 135 2.70 -12.94 -8.83
C LEU A 135 1.32 -13.41 -9.33
N ASN A 136 0.25 -12.68 -8.98
CA ASN A 136 -1.10 -13.00 -9.43
C ASN A 136 -1.35 -12.64 -10.92
N ALA A 137 -0.65 -11.63 -11.43
CA ALA A 137 -0.66 -11.29 -12.85
C ALA A 137 0.01 -12.43 -13.63
N ASP A 138 1.18 -12.89 -13.20
CA ASP A 138 1.90 -14.01 -13.80
C ASP A 138 1.09 -15.33 -13.71
N ALA A 139 0.39 -15.58 -12.59
CA ALA A 139 -0.52 -16.73 -12.44
C ALA A 139 -1.75 -16.69 -13.38
N LYS A 140 -2.18 -15.48 -13.80
CA LYS A 140 -3.23 -15.31 -14.82
C LYS A 140 -2.70 -15.45 -16.25
N VAL A 141 -1.40 -15.43 -16.48
CA VAL A 141 -0.76 -15.73 -17.78
C VAL A 141 -0.40 -17.22 -17.86
N ASN A 142 -1.29 -18.12 -17.44
CA ASN A 142 -1.25 -19.50 -17.89
C ASN A 142 -1.92 -19.58 -19.26
N HIS A 143 -1.18 -19.19 -20.30
CA HIS A 143 -1.50 -19.63 -21.65
C HIS A 143 -1.43 -21.16 -21.66
N GLY A 144 -2.58 -21.79 -21.89
CA GLY A 144 -2.66 -23.21 -22.20
C GLY A 144 -1.77 -23.50 -23.40
N LEU A 145 -0.63 -24.14 -23.16
CA LEU A 145 0.15 -24.78 -24.20
C LEU A 145 -0.14 -26.28 -24.14
N SER A 146 -1.21 -26.64 -24.83
CA SER A 146 -1.35 -27.94 -25.47
C SER A 146 -0.33 -28.04 -26.59
N SER A 147 0.62 -28.97 -26.52
CA SER A 147 0.85 -30.00 -27.56
C SER A 147 2.10 -30.87 -27.25
N HIS A 148 2.01 -32.09 -27.76
CA HIS A 148 2.89 -33.25 -27.60
C HIS A 148 4.39 -33.11 -27.96
N SER A 149 5.10 -34.17 -27.53
CA SER A 149 6.24 -34.89 -28.16
C SER A 149 7.68 -34.43 -27.90
N GLY A 150 8.44 -35.32 -27.23
CA GLY A 150 9.59 -36.02 -27.84
C GLY A 150 10.95 -35.32 -27.94
N ALA A 151 11.92 -35.89 -27.21
CA ALA A 151 13.35 -36.04 -27.54
C ALA A 151 14.29 -34.82 -27.69
N THR A 152 15.31 -34.81 -26.81
CA THR A 152 16.75 -34.49 -26.99
C THR A 152 17.19 -33.48 -28.06
N ASP A 153 17.77 -32.35 -27.65
CA ASP A 153 19.23 -32.08 -27.56
C ASP A 153 19.53 -30.56 -27.52
N SER A 154 20.52 -30.20 -26.69
CA SER A 154 21.09 -28.83 -26.59
C SER A 154 21.95 -28.48 -27.82
N PRO A 155 22.16 -27.17 -28.12
CA PRO A 155 23.48 -26.62 -27.82
C PRO A 155 23.53 -25.14 -27.36
N THR A 156 24.61 -24.86 -26.65
CA THR A 156 25.13 -23.63 -26.02
C THR A 156 25.27 -22.38 -26.91
N GLN A 157 24.98 -21.16 -26.40
CA GLN A 157 25.92 -20.00 -26.49
C GLN A 157 25.59 -18.76 -25.60
N LYS A 158 26.68 -18.31 -24.94
CA LYS A 158 27.12 -17.12 -24.16
C LYS A 158 26.28 -15.83 -23.90
N PRO A 159 26.65 -15.06 -22.84
CA PRO A 159 25.91 -13.90 -22.32
C PRO A 159 26.26 -12.57 -23.01
N LEU A 160 25.31 -11.62 -22.99
CA LEU A 160 25.43 -10.27 -23.54
C LEU A 160 26.28 -9.36 -22.64
N THR A 161 27.36 -8.82 -23.20
CA THR A 161 28.20 -7.75 -22.62
C THR A 161 27.80 -6.38 -23.14
N SER A 162 27.67 -5.44 -22.20
CA SER A 162 28.10 -4.03 -22.16
C SER A 162 27.90 -3.10 -23.36
N GLN A 163 27.24 -1.98 -23.06
CA GLN A 163 27.19 -0.73 -23.82
C GLN A 163 28.60 -0.20 -24.13
N GLU A 164 28.99 -0.18 -25.40
CA GLU A 164 29.88 0.82 -26.05
C GLU A 164 29.87 0.50 -27.57
N ASP A 165 28.84 0.91 -28.31
CA ASP A 165 28.93 0.91 -29.79
C ASP A 165 27.90 1.85 -30.48
N LEU A 166 27.55 2.95 -29.81
CA LEU A 166 26.82 4.06 -30.41
C LEU A 166 27.77 5.23 -30.57
N LEU A 167 28.66 5.20 -31.57
CA LEU A 167 29.28 6.40 -32.18
C LEU A 167 30.12 5.98 -33.40
N LYS A 168 29.74 6.53 -34.57
CA LYS A 168 30.21 6.31 -35.96
C LYS A 168 29.19 5.44 -36.69
N ILE A 169 28.38 5.98 -37.59
CA ILE A 169 28.71 6.58 -38.89
C ILE A 169 27.57 7.57 -39.21
N GLN A 170 27.80 8.81 -39.62
CA GLN A 170 27.78 9.20 -41.04
C GLN A 170 28.35 10.62 -41.19
N ASN A 171 29.47 10.74 -41.89
CA ASN A 171 29.73 11.82 -42.85
C ASN A 171 29.50 11.24 -44.25
#